data_AF-A0AAW0FPD3-F1
#
_entry.id   AF-A0AAW0FPD3-F1
#
_cell.length_a   1.000
_cell.length_b   1.000
_cell.length_c   1.000
_cell.angle_alpha   90.00
_cell.angle_beta   90.00
_cell.angle_gamma   90.00
#
_symmetry.space_group_name_H-M   'P 1'
#
loop_
_entity.id
_entity.type
_entity.pdbx_description
1 polymer ?
#
loop_
_entity_poly.entity_id
_entity_poly.type
_entity_poly.pdbx_seq_one_letter_code
_entity_poly.pdbx_strand_id
1 'polypeptide(L)'
;MCPSLSAYSDSATHILMSVLVRHPSWGFTQNIQKDERNTRVIIALSQQALTNVCSLVKGCIRHSIGGGEKAGQVRAPQNILDLTNAIITKLESSRVVTTKTKVNVVMCARFAFLRSVYISIAAPESGNFWTTVDNKLQEIRDTIGGQDHRVTEHFPGVLEEDLKKFGNGKDEVLFDEDDLNDGLVEVAALANGTEARLGPAVDDDVE
;
A
#
# COMPACT_ATOMS: atom_id res chain seq x y z
N MET A 1 -12.17 2.17 -10.59
CA MET A 1 -12.11 1.00 -9.68
C MET A 1 -11.37 1.41 -8.41
N CYS A 2 -12.03 1.51 -7.26
CA CYS A 2 -11.33 1.57 -5.98
C CYS A 2 -10.59 0.23 -5.80
N PRO A 3 -9.26 0.20 -5.65
CA PRO A 3 -8.58 -1.06 -5.43
C PRO A 3 -9.04 -1.60 -4.08
N SER A 4 -9.93 -2.59 -4.11
CA SER A 4 -10.31 -3.36 -2.92
C SER A 4 -9.01 -3.72 -2.22
N LEU A 5 -8.81 -3.27 -0.97
CA LEU A 5 -7.71 -3.75 -0.15
C LEU A 5 -7.92 -5.25 -0.06
N SER A 6 -7.13 -6.02 -0.79
CA SER A 6 -7.19 -7.47 -0.72
C SER A 6 -6.46 -7.95 0.52
N ALA A 7 -6.80 -9.15 0.99
CA ALA A 7 -5.99 -9.80 2.01
C ALA A 7 -4.55 -9.97 1.47
N TYR A 8 -3.56 -9.67 2.31
CA TYR A 8 -2.14 -9.62 1.94
C TYR A 8 -1.52 -11.01 1.80
N SER A 9 -2.05 -12.03 2.46
CA SER A 9 -1.47 -13.39 2.49
C SER A 9 -1.75 -14.21 1.21
N ASP A 10 -2.79 -15.02 1.19
CA ASP A 10 -3.03 -15.96 0.08
C ASP A 10 -3.70 -15.30 -1.14
N SER A 11 -4.42 -14.20 -0.91
CA SER A 11 -5.11 -13.46 -1.98
C SER A 11 -4.17 -12.67 -2.88
N ALA A 12 -3.01 -12.23 -2.39
CA ALA A 12 -2.10 -11.37 -3.17
C ALA A 12 -1.51 -12.09 -4.40
N THR A 13 -1.11 -13.36 -4.24
CA THR A 13 -0.61 -14.17 -5.36
C THR A 13 -1.72 -14.41 -6.38
N HIS A 14 -2.92 -14.74 -5.93
CA HIS A 14 -4.06 -14.96 -6.82
C HIS A 14 -4.41 -13.69 -7.62
N ILE A 15 -4.37 -12.52 -6.97
CA ILE A 15 -4.59 -11.23 -7.64
C ILE A 15 -3.50 -10.97 -8.67
N LEU A 16 -2.23 -11.15 -8.33
CA LEU A 16 -1.13 -10.99 -9.28
C LEU A 16 -1.30 -11.92 -10.49
N MET A 17 -1.65 -13.20 -10.26
CA MET A 17 -1.93 -14.13 -11.35
C MET A 17 -3.13 -13.68 -12.20
N SER A 18 -4.22 -13.18 -11.59
CA SER A 18 -5.37 -12.64 -12.33
C SER A 18 -5.00 -11.42 -13.19
N VAL A 19 -4.04 -10.59 -12.75
CA VAL A 19 -3.51 -9.48 -13.53
C VAL A 19 -2.71 -10.03 -14.72
N LEU A 20 -1.80 -10.98 -14.49
CA LEU A 20 -1.01 -11.61 -15.55
C LEU A 20 -1.91 -12.25 -16.64
N VAL A 21 -3.00 -12.92 -16.24
CA VAL A 21 -3.98 -13.49 -17.19
C VAL A 21 -4.64 -12.41 -18.05
N ARG A 22 -4.95 -11.24 -17.48
CA ARG A 22 -5.54 -10.10 -18.21
C ARG A 22 -4.56 -9.38 -19.13
N HIS A 23 -3.25 -9.58 -18.94
CA HIS A 23 -2.19 -8.92 -19.70
C HIS A 23 -1.24 -9.93 -20.36
N PRO A 24 -1.71 -10.72 -21.34
CA PRO A 24 -0.88 -11.71 -22.02
C PRO A 24 0.31 -11.10 -22.78
N SER A 25 0.26 -9.81 -23.12
CA SER A 25 1.37 -9.05 -23.73
C SER A 25 2.59 -8.94 -22.83
N TRP A 26 2.46 -9.19 -21.52
CA TRP A 26 3.58 -9.25 -20.56
C TRP A 26 4.30 -10.60 -20.56
N GLY A 27 3.92 -11.51 -21.46
CA GLY A 27 4.54 -12.82 -21.64
C GLY A 27 3.73 -13.98 -21.05
N PHE A 28 2.70 -13.73 -20.23
CA PHE A 28 1.85 -14.78 -19.66
C PHE A 28 0.76 -15.27 -20.63
N THR A 29 1.21 -15.81 -21.77
CA THR A 29 0.35 -16.28 -22.87
C THR A 29 -0.43 -17.56 -22.52
N GLN A 30 -1.47 -17.88 -23.31
CA GLN A 30 -2.22 -19.13 -23.14
C GLN A 30 -1.35 -20.39 -23.24
N ASN A 31 -0.27 -20.36 -24.01
CA ASN A 31 0.66 -21.49 -24.13
C ASN A 31 1.39 -21.73 -22.80
N ILE A 32 1.76 -20.67 -22.08
CA ILE A 32 2.38 -20.76 -20.75
C ILE A 32 1.35 -21.24 -19.73
N GLN A 33 0.11 -20.76 -19.80
CA GLN A 33 -0.97 -21.17 -18.88
C GLN A 33 -1.31 -22.66 -18.99
N LYS A 34 -1.22 -23.23 -20.20
CA LYS A 34 -1.44 -24.68 -20.42
C LYS A 34 -0.25 -25.53 -19.96
N ASP A 35 0.93 -24.95 -19.80
CA ASP A 35 2.10 -25.63 -19.27
C ASP A 35 2.12 -25.53 -17.74
N GLU A 36 1.76 -26.63 -17.08
CA GLU A 36 1.73 -26.71 -15.61
C GLU A 36 3.09 -26.39 -14.98
N ARG A 37 4.20 -26.79 -15.60
CA ARG A 37 5.53 -26.57 -15.05
C ARG A 37 5.85 -25.08 -15.07
N ASN A 38 5.63 -24.41 -16.19
CA ASN A 38 5.89 -22.97 -16.29
C ASN A 38 4.96 -22.17 -15.38
N THR A 39 3.69 -22.57 -15.28
CA THR A 39 2.74 -21.93 -14.38
C THR A 39 3.17 -22.06 -12.91
N ARG A 40 3.63 -23.25 -12.47
CA ARG A 40 4.17 -23.45 -11.11
C ARG A 40 5.40 -22.58 -10.85
N VAL A 41 6.31 -22.46 -11.81
CA VAL A 41 7.50 -21.60 -11.68
C VAL A 41 7.10 -20.14 -11.52
N ILE A 42 6.13 -19.65 -12.29
CA ILE A 42 5.67 -18.26 -12.22
C ILE A 42 4.99 -17.97 -10.87
N ILE A 43 4.17 -18.90 -10.38
CA ILE A 43 3.55 -18.78 -9.05
C ILE A 43 4.63 -18.71 -7.96
N ALA A 44 5.62 -19.60 -8.00
CA ALA A 44 6.71 -19.61 -7.01
C ALA A 44 7.53 -18.30 -7.03
N LEU A 45 7.86 -17.79 -8.22
CA LEU A 45 8.56 -16.50 -8.37
C LEU A 45 7.71 -15.33 -7.87
N SER A 46 6.40 -15.37 -8.12
CA SER A 46 5.44 -14.36 -7.66
C SER A 46 5.37 -14.33 -6.13
N GLN A 47 5.24 -15.49 -5.49
CA GLN A 47 5.26 -15.63 -4.03
C GLN A 47 6.57 -15.14 -3.42
N GLN A 48 7.70 -15.47 -4.04
CA GLN A 48 9.01 -15.00 -3.61
C GLN A 48 9.12 -13.47 -3.70
N ALA A 49 8.68 -12.88 -4.82
CA ALA A 49 8.69 -11.43 -4.99
C ALA A 49 7.80 -10.72 -3.95
N LEU A 50 6.58 -11.22 -3.72
CA LEU A 50 5.67 -10.70 -2.69
C LEU A 50 6.26 -10.81 -1.29
N THR A 51 6.90 -11.94 -0.96
CA THR A 51 7.57 -12.16 0.33
C THR A 51 8.71 -11.16 0.53
N ASN A 52 9.49 -10.88 -0.51
CA ASN A 52 10.57 -9.89 -0.45
C ASN A 52 10.03 -8.48 -0.22
N VAL A 53 8.97 -8.09 -0.92
CA VAL A 53 8.30 -6.79 -0.75
C VAL A 53 7.76 -6.65 0.67
N CYS A 54 7.04 -7.67 1.16
CA CYS A 54 6.52 -7.71 2.51
C CYS A 54 7.64 -7.57 3.56
N SER A 55 8.73 -8.33 3.39
CA SER A 55 9.88 -8.27 4.31
C SER A 55 10.54 -6.88 4.31
N LEU A 56 10.66 -6.25 3.13
CA LEU A 56 11.19 -4.90 2.97
C LEU A 56 10.30 -3.86 3.66
N VAL A 57 8.99 -3.87 3.41
CA VAL A 57 8.04 -2.94 4.02
C VAL A 57 8.04 -3.08 5.54
N LYS A 58 7.96 -4.33 6.04
CA LYS A 58 8.02 -4.62 7.48
C LYS A 58 9.34 -4.12 8.08
N GLY A 59 10.45 -4.32 7.39
CA GLY A 59 11.76 -3.80 7.77
C GLY A 59 11.76 -2.28 7.92
N CYS A 60 11.21 -1.54 6.95
CA CYS A 60 11.10 -0.08 7.05
C CYS A 60 10.25 0.36 8.25
N ILE A 61 9.11 -0.29 8.48
CA ILE A 61 8.22 0.03 9.61
C ILE A 61 8.95 -0.19 10.94
N ARG A 62 9.60 -1.34 11.10
CA ARG A 62 10.41 -1.66 12.29
C ARG A 62 11.48 -0.61 12.55
N HIS A 63 12.15 -0.15 11.50
CA HIS A 63 13.13 0.91 11.66
C HIS A 63 12.43 2.19 12.13
N SER A 64 11.33 2.59 11.47
CA SER A 64 10.65 3.88 11.67
C SER A 64 10.17 4.18 13.09
N ILE A 65 9.86 3.16 13.90
CA ILE A 65 9.40 3.36 15.28
C ILE A 65 10.51 3.84 16.23
N GLY A 66 11.77 3.83 15.79
CA GLY A 66 12.92 4.23 16.60
C GLY A 66 13.41 3.12 17.52
N GLY A 67 14.25 3.48 18.49
CA GLY A 67 14.91 2.53 19.40
C GLY A 67 16.34 2.18 19.00
N GLY A 68 17.01 1.35 19.80
CA GLY A 68 18.40 0.98 19.60
C GLY A 68 18.58 -0.51 19.36
N GLU A 69 18.96 -0.90 18.15
CA GLU A 69 19.40 -2.27 17.85
C GLU A 69 20.78 -2.57 18.45
N LYS A 70 21.53 -1.54 18.85
CA LYS A 70 22.86 -1.63 19.45
C LYS A 70 22.89 -0.83 20.75
N ALA A 71 23.56 -1.39 21.76
CA ALA A 71 23.74 -0.74 23.05
C ALA A 71 24.33 0.68 22.86
N GLY A 72 23.56 1.71 23.20
CA GLY A 72 23.99 3.10 23.19
C GLY A 72 23.52 3.98 22.02
N GLN A 73 22.83 3.44 21.01
CA GLN A 73 22.23 4.26 19.95
C GLN A 73 20.70 4.26 20.05
N VAL A 74 20.12 5.29 20.68
CA VAL A 74 18.66 5.50 20.64
C VAL A 74 18.34 6.27 19.36
N ARG A 75 17.72 5.59 18.39
CA ARG A 75 17.24 6.26 17.18
C ARG A 75 15.91 6.94 17.45
N ALA A 76 15.78 8.20 17.04
CA ALA A 76 14.49 8.87 17.03
C ALA A 76 13.52 8.15 16.07
N PRO A 77 12.21 8.14 16.39
CA PRO A 77 11.20 7.70 15.42
C PRO A 77 11.19 8.62 14.19
N GLN A 78 10.79 8.05 13.05
CA GLN A 78 10.59 8.79 11.80
C GLN A 78 9.14 9.29 11.72
N ASN A 79 8.94 10.49 11.16
CA ASN A 79 7.59 10.92 10.78
C ASN A 79 7.06 10.04 9.63
N ILE A 80 5.75 10.14 9.35
CA ILE A 80 5.10 9.28 8.36
C ILE A 80 5.55 9.54 6.93
N LEU A 81 5.90 10.78 6.60
CA LEU A 81 6.39 11.16 5.28
C LEU A 81 7.76 10.52 5.00
N ASP A 82 8.67 10.56 5.97
CA ASP A 82 9.99 9.94 5.90
C ASP A 82 9.89 8.41 5.78
N LEU A 83 9.00 7.78 6.55
CA LEU A 83 8.72 6.34 6.41
C LEU A 83 8.23 6.02 4.99
N THR A 84 7.26 6.79 4.49
CA THR A 84 6.67 6.56 3.18
C THR A 84 7.71 6.74 2.06
N ASN A 85 8.49 7.82 2.11
CA ASN A 85 9.61 8.05 1.19
C ASN A 85 10.65 6.91 1.25
N ALA A 86 10.98 6.43 2.44
CA ALA A 86 11.93 5.34 2.61
C ALA A 86 11.42 4.02 2.00
N ILE A 87 10.13 3.71 2.14
CA ILE A 87 9.51 2.53 1.51
C ILE A 87 9.56 2.67 -0.02
N ILE A 88 9.06 3.79 -0.57
CA ILE A 88 9.03 4.02 -2.02
C ILE A 88 10.44 3.95 -2.62
N THR A 89 11.41 4.63 -2.02
CA THR A 89 12.82 4.62 -2.47
C THR A 89 13.38 3.20 -2.52
N LYS A 90 13.07 2.36 -1.53
CA LYS A 90 13.53 0.96 -1.51
C LYS A 90 12.81 0.09 -2.55
N LEU A 91 11.52 0.34 -2.81
CA LEU A 91 10.77 -0.37 -3.85
C LEU A 91 11.23 0.01 -5.26
N GLU A 92 11.61 1.27 -5.48
CA GLU A 92 12.23 1.73 -6.73
C GLU A 92 13.62 1.09 -6.91
N SER A 93 14.43 1.09 -5.84
CA SER A 93 15.77 0.49 -5.84
C SER A 93 15.76 -1.03 -6.07
N SER A 94 14.72 -1.72 -5.63
CA SER A 94 14.55 -3.16 -5.84
C SER A 94 13.96 -3.52 -7.22
N ARG A 95 13.70 -2.51 -8.08
CA ARG A 95 13.05 -2.63 -9.39
C ARG A 95 11.64 -3.25 -9.33
N VAL A 96 11.02 -3.25 -8.14
CA VAL A 96 9.61 -3.63 -7.98
C VAL A 96 8.72 -2.54 -8.57
N VAL A 97 9.13 -1.28 -8.43
CA VAL A 97 8.49 -0.12 -9.05
C VAL A 97 9.47 0.48 -10.06
N THR A 98 9.04 0.60 -11.31
CA THR A 98 9.88 1.12 -12.41
C THR A 98 9.67 2.60 -12.69
N THR A 99 8.66 3.20 -12.07
CA THR A 99 8.27 4.60 -12.25
C THR A 99 8.49 5.39 -10.97
N LYS A 100 9.03 6.60 -11.12
CA LYS A 100 9.24 7.50 -9.97
C LYS A 100 7.89 7.83 -9.35
N THR A 101 7.66 7.38 -8.12
CA THR A 101 6.35 7.50 -7.47
C THR A 101 6.35 8.71 -6.53
N LYS A 102 5.44 9.67 -6.76
CA LYS A 102 5.23 10.78 -5.83
C LYS A 102 4.44 10.27 -4.62
N VAL A 103 4.94 10.55 -3.42
CA VAL A 103 4.22 10.25 -2.17
C VAL A 103 2.94 11.07 -2.10
N ASN A 104 1.85 10.44 -1.67
CA ASN A 104 0.56 11.10 -1.44
C ASN A 104 -0.02 10.72 -0.06
N VAL A 105 -1.06 11.43 0.36
CA VAL A 105 -1.74 11.26 1.66
C VAL A 105 -2.23 9.83 1.85
N VAL A 106 -2.81 9.22 0.82
CA VAL A 106 -3.37 7.87 0.86
C VAL A 106 -2.29 6.84 1.18
N MET A 107 -1.09 6.98 0.59
CA MET A 107 0.06 6.14 0.91
C MET A 107 0.50 6.33 2.36
N CYS A 108 0.61 7.57 2.82
CA CYS A 108 0.96 7.87 4.21
C CYS A 108 -0.03 7.22 5.18
N ALA A 109 -1.33 7.35 4.93
CA ALA A 109 -2.37 6.77 5.79
C ALA A 109 -2.30 5.23 5.82
N ARG A 110 -2.06 4.59 4.66
CA ARG A 110 -1.86 3.13 4.58
C ARG A 110 -0.62 2.67 5.37
N PHE A 111 0.50 3.39 5.27
CA PHE A 111 1.70 3.04 6.03
C PHE A 111 1.57 3.37 7.53
N ALA A 112 0.80 4.39 7.90
CA ALA A 112 0.44 4.69 9.29
C ALA A 112 -0.36 3.53 9.90
N PHE A 113 -1.32 2.99 9.16
CA PHE A 113 -2.06 1.79 9.57
C PHE A 113 -1.15 0.57 9.75
N LEU A 114 -0.27 0.28 8.79
CA LEU A 114 0.67 -0.83 8.94
C LEU A 114 1.61 -0.65 10.14
N ARG A 115 2.02 0.60 10.41
CA ARG A 115 2.84 0.94 11.58
C ARG A 115 2.07 0.78 12.90
N SER A 116 0.82 1.20 12.96
CA SER A 116 -0.02 1.04 14.16
C SER A 116 -0.24 -0.45 14.48
N VAL A 117 -0.52 -1.26 13.46
CA VAL A 117 -0.62 -2.72 13.62
C VAL A 117 0.71 -3.31 14.11
N TYR A 118 1.85 -2.89 13.54
CA TYR A 118 3.16 -3.40 13.97
C TYR A 118 3.42 -3.13 15.45
N ILE A 119 3.09 -1.94 15.95
CA ILE A 119 3.26 -1.53 17.35
C ILE A 119 2.31 -2.30 18.28
N SER A 120 1.11 -2.65 17.82
CA SER A 120 0.11 -3.37 18.63
C SER A 120 0.50 -4.82 18.93
N ILE A 121 1.43 -5.41 18.17
CA ILE A 121 1.82 -6.81 18.31
C ILE A 121 2.96 -6.92 19.34
N ALA A 122 2.76 -7.72 20.38
CA ALA A 122 3.77 -7.95 21.43
C ALA A 122 5.08 -8.59 20.92
N ALA A 123 4.99 -9.43 19.87
CA ALA A 123 6.12 -10.07 19.21
C ALA A 123 5.99 -9.96 17.67
N PRO A 124 6.27 -8.79 17.08
CA PRO A 124 6.03 -8.54 15.66
C PRO A 124 6.91 -9.42 14.74
N GLU A 125 7.96 -10.02 15.28
CA GLU A 125 8.83 -10.96 14.56
C GLU A 125 8.33 -12.41 14.52
N SER A 126 7.24 -12.74 15.23
CA SER A 126 6.66 -14.10 15.28
C SER A 126 5.99 -14.58 13.99
N GLY A 127 6.17 -13.88 12.86
CA GLY A 127 5.54 -14.21 11.57
C GLY A 127 4.09 -13.76 11.42
N ASN A 128 3.40 -13.43 12.51
CA ASN A 128 1.97 -13.12 12.51
C ASN A 128 1.60 -11.71 12.03
N PHE A 129 2.57 -10.87 11.66
CA PHE A 129 2.31 -9.46 11.32
C PHE A 129 1.27 -9.30 10.21
N TRP A 130 1.46 -9.96 9.06
CA TRP A 130 0.55 -9.82 7.92
C TRP A 130 -0.83 -10.43 8.18
N THR A 131 -0.89 -11.53 8.92
CA THR A 131 -2.16 -12.11 9.38
C THR A 131 -2.92 -11.14 10.30
N THR A 132 -2.23 -10.46 11.21
CA THR A 132 -2.85 -9.43 12.07
C THR A 132 -3.31 -8.22 11.25
N VAL A 133 -2.55 -7.80 10.24
CA VAL A 133 -2.96 -6.76 9.30
C VAL A 133 -4.25 -7.17 8.58
N ASP A 134 -4.32 -8.40 8.06
CA ASP A 134 -5.51 -8.94 7.38
C ASP A 134 -6.72 -8.97 8.32
N ASN A 135 -6.54 -9.46 9.55
CA ASN A 135 -7.60 -9.50 10.56
C ASN A 135 -8.10 -8.10 10.92
N LYS A 136 -7.19 -7.13 11.11
CA LYS A 136 -7.56 -5.75 11.42
C LYS A 136 -8.31 -5.07 10.28
N LEU A 137 -7.91 -5.32 9.03
CA LEU A 137 -8.67 -4.85 7.87
C LEU A 137 -10.03 -5.51 7.78
N GLN A 138 -10.14 -6.80 8.13
CA GLN A 138 -11.43 -7.47 8.16
C GLN A 138 -12.35 -6.90 9.25
N GLU A 139 -11.83 -6.65 10.45
CA GLU A 139 -12.57 -5.97 11.53
C GLU A 139 -13.12 -4.61 11.09
N ILE A 140 -12.31 -3.82 10.37
CA ILE A 140 -12.74 -2.53 9.81
C ILE A 140 -13.88 -2.74 8.81
N ARG A 141 -13.75 -3.71 7.88
CA ARG A 141 -14.78 -4.04 6.89
C ARG A 141 -16.08 -4.52 7.54
N ASP A 142 -15.99 -5.33 8.58
CA ASP A 142 -17.15 -5.84 9.31
C ASP A 142 -17.86 -4.70 10.05
N THR A 143 -17.10 -3.77 10.66
CA THR A 143 -17.64 -2.60 11.38
C THR A 143 -18.43 -1.66 10.48
N ILE A 144 -17.98 -1.47 9.23
CA ILE A 144 -18.63 -0.58 8.25
C ILE A 144 -19.69 -1.27 7.40
N GLY A 145 -19.99 -2.55 7.67
CA GLY A 145 -21.02 -3.32 6.96
C GLY A 145 -20.64 -3.69 5.52
N GLY A 146 -19.34 -3.92 5.24
CA GLY A 146 -18.85 -4.36 3.93
C GLY A 146 -18.90 -3.27 2.83
N GLN A 147 -19.09 -2.01 3.21
CA GLN A 147 -19.09 -0.89 2.27
C GLN A 147 -17.65 -0.42 1.99
N ASP A 148 -17.04 -0.94 0.93
CA ASP A 148 -15.63 -0.71 0.58
C ASP A 148 -15.20 0.78 0.58
N HIS A 149 -16.09 1.70 0.18
CA HIS A 149 -15.78 3.13 0.19
C HIS A 149 -15.49 3.66 1.60
N ARG A 150 -16.20 3.14 2.61
CA ARG A 150 -16.07 3.55 4.01
C ARG A 150 -14.81 3.00 4.67
N VAL A 151 -14.16 2.00 4.07
CA VAL A 151 -12.83 1.56 4.52
C VAL A 151 -11.85 2.72 4.44
N THR A 152 -11.92 3.48 3.36
CA THR A 152 -10.98 4.59 3.14
C THR A 152 -11.25 5.78 4.06
N GLU A 153 -12.49 5.97 4.53
CA GLU A 153 -12.85 6.98 5.55
C GLU A 153 -12.20 6.72 6.91
N HIS A 154 -11.75 5.49 7.17
CA HIS A 154 -11.08 5.14 8.44
C HIS A 154 -9.61 5.58 8.48
N PHE A 155 -8.95 5.61 7.33
CA PHE A 155 -7.51 5.86 7.22
C PHE A 155 -7.07 7.28 7.63
N PRO A 156 -7.85 8.36 7.44
CA PRO A 156 -7.52 9.69 7.94
C PRO A 156 -7.32 9.74 9.46
N GLY A 157 -8.20 9.11 10.24
CA GLY A 157 -8.06 9.06 11.70
C GLY A 157 -6.78 8.31 12.12
N VAL A 158 -6.46 7.23 11.43
CA VAL A 158 -5.21 6.47 11.66
C VAL A 158 -3.99 7.32 11.35
N LEU A 159 -4.01 8.11 10.27
CA LEU A 159 -2.94 9.03 9.93
C LEU A 159 -2.78 10.14 10.98
N GLU A 160 -3.89 10.69 11.47
CA GLU A 160 -3.89 11.73 12.50
C GLU A 160 -3.29 11.22 13.82
N GLU A 161 -3.68 10.02 14.27
CA GLU A 161 -3.10 9.37 15.45
C GLU A 161 -1.59 9.13 15.31
N ASP A 162 -1.17 8.70 14.12
CA ASP A 162 0.23 8.44 13.82
C ASP A 162 1.05 9.73 13.80
N LEU A 163 0.52 10.82 13.23
CA LEU A 163 1.11 12.17 13.28
C LEU A 163 1.17 12.71 14.71
N LYS A 164 0.14 12.50 15.54
CA LYS A 164 0.17 12.89 16.96
C LYS A 164 1.28 12.16 17.73
N LYS A 165 1.55 10.91 17.37
CA LYS A 165 2.50 10.04 18.07
C LYS A 165 3.95 10.22 17.61
N PHE A 166 4.17 10.42 16.31
CA PHE A 166 5.48 10.40 15.68
C PHE A 166 5.82 11.68 14.89
N GLY A 167 4.86 12.59 14.74
CA GLY A 167 5.07 13.90 14.14
C GLY A 167 5.82 14.83 15.09
N ASN A 168 6.67 15.69 14.54
CA ASN A 168 7.53 16.58 15.33
C ASN A 168 6.93 18.00 15.50
N GLY A 169 5.60 18.15 15.44
CA GLY A 169 4.89 19.45 15.51
C GLY A 169 5.21 20.42 14.36
N LYS A 170 6.07 20.05 13.42
CA LYS A 170 6.41 20.80 12.20
C LYS A 170 5.68 20.30 10.95
N ASP A 171 4.94 19.21 11.10
CA ASP A 171 4.25 18.51 10.01
C ASP A 171 2.82 19.05 9.77
N GLU A 172 2.41 20.10 10.49
CA GLU A 172 1.10 20.78 10.33
C GLU A 172 0.89 21.41 8.93
N VAL A 173 1.94 21.44 8.08
CA VAL A 173 1.91 22.07 6.74
C VAL A 173 2.48 21.13 5.67
N LEU A 174 2.12 19.85 5.69
CA LEU A 174 2.58 18.90 4.66
C LEU A 174 1.56 18.59 3.56
N PHE A 175 0.30 18.95 3.79
CA PHE A 175 -0.76 18.86 2.82
C PHE A 175 -1.52 20.17 2.93
N ASP A 176 -1.58 20.94 1.85
CA ASP A 176 -2.52 22.07 1.82
C ASP A 176 -3.92 21.53 2.15
N GLU A 177 -4.79 22.34 2.76
CA GLU A 177 -6.18 21.91 3.00
C GLU A 177 -6.81 21.41 1.69
N ASP A 178 -6.42 22.01 0.57
CA ASP A 178 -6.78 21.57 -0.78
C ASP A 178 -6.18 20.19 -1.15
N ASP A 179 -4.95 19.82 -0.77
CA ASP A 179 -4.37 18.49 -1.03
C ASP A 179 -5.00 17.39 -0.16
N LEU A 180 -5.36 17.72 1.09
CA LEU A 180 -6.10 16.82 1.99
C LEU A 180 -7.52 16.62 1.47
N ASN A 181 -8.20 17.72 1.09
CA ASN A 181 -9.56 17.66 0.61
C ASN A 181 -9.61 17.05 -0.80
N ASP A 182 -8.69 17.36 -1.71
CA ASP A 182 -8.56 16.74 -3.04
C ASP A 182 -8.14 15.27 -2.92
N GLY A 183 -7.24 14.92 -2.01
CA GLY A 183 -6.90 13.52 -1.75
C GLY A 183 -8.07 12.71 -1.16
N LEU A 184 -8.87 13.33 -0.28
CA LEU A 184 -10.10 12.75 0.27
C LEU A 184 -11.25 12.71 -0.74
N VAL A 185 -11.36 13.72 -1.61
CA VAL A 185 -12.33 13.83 -2.72
C VAL A 185 -11.96 12.85 -3.83
N GLU A 186 -10.69 12.66 -4.15
CA GLU A 186 -10.20 11.66 -5.11
C GLU A 186 -10.44 10.25 -4.57
N VAL A 187 -10.19 10.03 -3.28
CA VAL A 187 -10.57 8.79 -2.58
C VAL A 187 -12.08 8.55 -2.65
N ALA A 188 -12.90 9.57 -2.37
CA ALA A 188 -14.36 9.48 -2.42
C ALA A 188 -14.88 9.30 -3.86
N ALA A 189 -14.25 9.93 -4.87
CA ALA A 189 -14.58 9.78 -6.28
C ALA A 189 -14.19 8.40 -6.83
N LEU A 190 -13.04 7.88 -6.43
CA LEU A 190 -12.61 6.50 -6.74
C LEU A 190 -13.53 5.46 -6.09
N ALA A 191 -14.02 5.76 -4.87
CA ALA A 191 -15.03 4.97 -4.15
C ALA A 191 -16.42 5.01 -4.80
N ASN A 192 -16.82 6.16 -5.35
CA ASN A 192 -18.15 6.37 -5.97
C ASN A 192 -18.22 5.94 -7.45
N GLY A 193 -17.12 5.43 -8.02
CA GLY A 193 -17.11 4.90 -9.39
C GLY A 193 -17.25 5.95 -10.49
N THR A 194 -17.02 7.22 -10.18
CA THR A 194 -17.02 8.30 -11.19
C THR A 194 -15.67 8.29 -11.90
N GLU A 195 -15.54 7.46 -12.93
CA GLU A 195 -14.49 7.68 -13.93
C GLU A 195 -14.77 9.05 -14.57
N ALA A 196 -13.98 10.06 -14.21
CA ALA A 196 -13.76 11.18 -15.10
C ALA A 196 -13.15 10.59 -16.37
N ARG A 197 -14.01 10.34 -17.37
CA ARG A 197 -13.63 10.13 -18.76
C ARG A 197 -12.77 11.33 -19.16
N LEU A 198 -11.46 11.19 -19.07
CA LEU A 198 -10.55 11.87 -19.98
C LEU A 198 -10.83 11.24 -21.36
N GLY A 199 -11.86 11.79 -22.04
CA GLY A 199 -12.06 11.53 -23.45
C GLY A 199 -10.83 12.00 -24.22
N PRO A 200 -10.42 11.29 -25.28
CA PRO A 200 -9.39 11.82 -26.16
C PRO A 200 -9.90 13.14 -26.75
N ALA A 201 -9.07 14.18 -26.69
CA ALA A 201 -9.26 15.37 -27.50
C ALA A 201 -9.25 14.91 -28.97
N VAL A 202 -10.43 14.90 -29.58
CA VAL A 202 -10.58 14.80 -31.03
C VAL A 202 -10.52 16.24 -31.50
N ASP A 203 -9.36 16.64 -32.04
CA ASP A 203 -9.27 17.83 -32.88
C ASP A 203 -10.00 17.49 -34.19
N ASP A 204 -11.26 17.90 -34.27
CA ASP A 204 -12.00 18.02 -35.53
C ASP A 204 -11.54 19.32 -36.21
N ASP A 205 -10.50 19.24 -37.03
CA ASP A 205 -10.27 20.22 -38.10
C ASP A 205 -10.78 19.62 -39.42
N VAL A 206 -12.05 19.94 -39.72
CA VAL A 206 -12.66 19.85 -41.05
C VAL A 206 -13.20 21.24 -41.39
N GLU A 207 -12.39 22.05 -42.08
CA GLU A 207 -12.60 22.47 -43.49
C GLU A 207 -11.44 23.35 -43.97
#